data_AF-A0A369A1V7-F1
#
_entry.id   AF-A0A369A1V7-F1
#
_cell.length_a   1.000
_cell.length_b   1.000
_cell.length_c   1.000
_cell.angle_alpha   90.00
_cell.angle_beta   90.00
_cell.angle_gamma   90.00
#
_symmetry.space_group_name_H-M   'P 1'
#
loop_
_entity.id
_entity.type
_entity.pdbx_description
1 polymer ?
#
loop_
_entity_poly.entity_id
_entity_poly.type
_entity_poly.pdbx_seq_one_letter_code
_entity_poly.pdbx_strand_id
1 'polypeptide(L)'
;MSKSKLIPFGKIIKPHGLNGHVVFKLYNDNLDISNLDHLFIDIGADTLPFLIEYIQTLPKGFKIKFEEFSKLEDTTDIIGREAFLREHDYNRLLQESGVEEIPILEYAAFIENENQPFGKVVSVLENKYQNVIEIAHNSGAQVLVPWVEPFIVSIDHSNKKIIFRLPEGLLDMYLGKKIIGS
;
A
#
# COMPACT_ATOMS: atom_id res chain seq x y z
N MET A 1 -26.11 -5.91 -1.97
CA MET A 1 -25.16 -6.58 -1.06
C MET A 1 -23.82 -6.63 -1.76
N SER A 2 -22.82 -5.90 -1.28
CA SER A 2 -21.50 -5.90 -1.94
C SER A 2 -20.83 -7.25 -1.70
N LYS A 3 -20.50 -7.98 -2.76
CA LYS A 3 -19.49 -9.04 -2.66
C LYS A 3 -18.21 -8.37 -2.18
N SER A 4 -17.71 -8.72 -1.00
CA SER A 4 -16.41 -8.26 -0.54
C SER A 4 -15.34 -8.74 -1.52
N LYS A 5 -14.68 -7.80 -2.20
CA LYS A 5 -13.58 -8.11 -3.10
C LYS A 5 -12.41 -8.69 -2.29
N LEU A 6 -11.85 -9.79 -2.77
CA LEU A 6 -10.68 -10.44 -2.19
C LEU A 6 -9.43 -10.04 -2.95
N ILE A 7 -8.35 -9.75 -2.22
CA ILE A 7 -7.05 -9.34 -2.75
C ILE A 7 -6.04 -10.47 -2.45
N PRO A 8 -5.29 -10.95 -3.44
CA PRO A 8 -4.19 -11.88 -3.22
C PRO A 8 -3.19 -11.32 -2.21
N PHE A 9 -2.93 -12.06 -1.14
CA PHE A 9 -2.16 -11.57 0.00
C PHE A 9 -0.83 -12.30 0.18
N GLY A 10 -0.81 -13.59 -0.11
CA GLY A 10 0.39 -14.40 -0.02
C GLY A 10 0.12 -15.86 -0.29
N LYS A 11 1.11 -16.70 0.02
CA LYS A 11 1.08 -18.12 -0.30
C LYS A 11 1.50 -18.99 0.88
N ILE A 12 0.81 -20.11 1.07
CA ILE A 12 1.20 -21.14 2.03
C ILE A 12 2.25 -22.04 1.38
N ILE A 13 3.45 -22.08 1.94
CA ILE A 13 4.62 -22.65 1.25
C ILE A 13 4.84 -24.11 1.63
N LYS A 14 4.72 -24.43 2.92
CA LYS A 14 5.01 -25.76 3.47
C LYS A 14 4.46 -25.90 4.89
N PRO A 15 4.28 -27.14 5.38
CA PRO A 15 4.02 -27.36 6.80
C PRO A 15 5.21 -26.95 7.68
N HIS A 16 4.93 -26.74 8.96
CA HIS A 16 5.91 -26.42 9.98
C HIS A 16 5.71 -27.30 11.22
N GLY A 17 6.54 -28.34 11.36
CA GLY A 17 6.39 -29.31 12.45
C GLY A 17 5.16 -30.21 12.28
N LEU A 18 4.74 -30.87 13.36
CA LEU A 18 3.70 -31.91 13.32
C LEU A 18 2.33 -31.44 13.81
N ASN A 19 2.24 -30.25 14.42
CA ASN A 19 1.04 -29.76 15.10
C ASN A 19 0.19 -28.84 14.21
N GLY A 20 0.08 -29.15 12.91
CA GLY A 20 -0.78 -28.40 11.98
C GLY A 20 -0.40 -26.94 11.73
N HIS A 21 0.86 -26.54 11.98
CA HIS A 21 1.32 -25.19 11.63
C HIS A 21 1.81 -25.17 10.18
N VAL A 22 1.79 -23.99 9.56
CA VAL A 22 2.30 -23.77 8.21
C VAL A 22 3.24 -22.58 8.14
N VAL A 23 4.09 -22.55 7.12
CA VAL A 23 4.86 -21.37 6.74
C VAL A 23 4.11 -20.61 5.65
N PHE A 24 3.74 -19.37 5.96
CA PHE A 24 3.10 -18.43 5.07
C PHE A 24 4.09 -17.35 4.60
N LYS A 25 4.01 -16.96 3.33
CA LYS A 25 4.83 -15.89 2.75
C LYS A 25 3.95 -14.83 2.12
N LEU A 26 4.10 -13.59 2.56
CA LEU A 26 3.43 -12.43 1.99
C LEU A 26 3.97 -12.09 0.60
N TYR A 27 3.12 -11.50 -0.23
CA TYR A 27 3.57 -10.84 -1.46
C TYR A 27 4.20 -9.47 -1.19
N ASN A 28 3.72 -8.75 -0.17
CA ASN A 28 4.35 -7.54 0.35
C ASN A 28 4.87 -7.83 1.77
N ASP A 29 6.19 -7.95 1.92
CA ASP A 29 6.86 -8.29 3.18
C ASP A 29 7.00 -7.12 4.15
N ASN A 30 6.58 -5.91 3.76
CA ASN A 30 6.54 -4.74 4.65
C ASN A 30 5.30 -4.69 5.56
N LEU A 31 4.30 -5.55 5.31
CA LEU A 31 3.08 -5.57 6.10
C LEU A 31 3.28 -6.33 7.42
N ASP A 32 2.86 -5.73 8.53
CA ASP A 32 2.73 -6.44 9.80
C ASP A 32 1.38 -7.15 9.86
N ILE A 33 1.41 -8.47 10.08
CA ILE A 33 0.21 -9.30 10.15
C ILE A 33 0.00 -9.92 11.51
N SER A 34 0.75 -9.49 12.54
CA SER A 34 0.78 -10.14 13.85
C SER A 34 -0.58 -10.19 14.55
N ASN A 35 -1.51 -9.29 14.18
CA ASN A 35 -2.86 -9.18 14.75
C ASN A 35 -3.96 -9.62 13.77
N LEU A 36 -3.63 -10.42 12.76
CA LEU A 36 -4.61 -10.87 11.78
C LEU A 36 -5.44 -12.06 12.31
N ASP A 37 -6.77 -11.92 12.28
CA ASP A 37 -7.69 -12.93 12.84
C ASP A 37 -8.01 -14.08 11.88
N HIS A 38 -7.93 -13.86 10.57
CA HIS A 38 -8.29 -14.87 9.57
C HIS A 38 -7.64 -14.62 8.21
N LEU A 39 -7.54 -15.68 7.42
CA LEU A 39 -7.17 -15.62 6.01
C LEU A 39 -8.20 -16.37 5.17
N PHE A 40 -8.50 -15.85 4.00
CA PHE A 40 -9.28 -16.56 3.00
C PHE A 40 -8.34 -17.45 2.20
N ILE A 41 -8.57 -18.76 2.12
CA ILE A 41 -7.70 -19.69 1.39
C ILE A 41 -8.47 -20.29 0.22
N ASP A 42 -7.85 -20.28 -0.96
CA ASP A 42 -8.38 -21.00 -2.12
C ASP A 42 -8.18 -22.51 -1.94
N ILE A 43 -9.30 -23.23 -1.80
CA ILE A 43 -9.33 -24.69 -1.72
C ILE A 43 -9.77 -25.34 -3.04
N GLY A 44 -9.69 -24.61 -4.14
CA GLY A 44 -9.92 -25.05 -5.52
C GLY A 44 -11.31 -24.76 -6.04
N ALA A 45 -12.37 -25.18 -5.33
CA ALA A 45 -13.75 -24.94 -5.75
C ALA A 45 -14.35 -23.66 -5.15
N ASP A 46 -13.80 -23.23 -4.00
CA ASP A 46 -14.26 -22.06 -3.26
C ASP A 46 -13.09 -21.43 -2.50
N THR A 47 -13.32 -20.23 -1.98
CA THR A 47 -12.39 -19.51 -1.12
C THR A 47 -13.01 -19.33 0.26
N LEU A 48 -12.51 -20.07 1.24
CA LEU A 48 -13.09 -20.13 2.59
C LEU A 48 -12.23 -19.39 3.61
N PRO A 49 -12.84 -18.75 4.63
CA PRO A 49 -12.10 -18.18 5.74
C PRO A 49 -11.57 -19.27 6.67
N PHE A 50 -10.31 -19.15 7.08
CA PHE A 50 -9.64 -19.94 8.10
C PHE A 50 -9.23 -19.04 9.26
N LEU A 51 -9.62 -19.41 10.48
CA LEU A 51 -9.33 -18.61 11.68
C LEU A 51 -7.91 -18.85 12.15
N ILE A 52 -7.24 -17.77 12.55
CA ILE A 52 -5.85 -17.80 13.00
C ILE A 52 -5.82 -17.85 14.53
N GLU A 53 -5.26 -18.93 15.06
CA GLU A 53 -5.00 -19.08 16.50
C GLU A 53 -3.74 -18.31 16.91
N TYR A 54 -2.70 -18.33 16.06
CA TYR A 54 -1.41 -17.73 16.38
C TYR A 54 -0.55 -17.46 15.15
N ILE A 55 0.20 -16.36 15.18
CA ILE A 55 1.20 -15.96 14.17
C ILE A 55 2.54 -15.72 14.85
N GLN A 56 3.62 -16.25 14.23
CA GLN A 56 4.99 -15.95 14.61
C GLN A 56 5.81 -15.52 13.40
N THR A 57 6.52 -14.41 13.51
CA THR A 57 7.51 -14.00 12.51
C THR A 57 8.67 -14.97 12.48
N LEU A 58 9.06 -15.40 11.28
CA LEU A 58 10.27 -16.18 11.00
C LEU A 58 11.24 -15.35 10.15
N PRO A 59 12.53 -15.74 10.06
CA PRO A 59 13.48 -15.06 9.17
C PRO A 59 13.07 -15.04 7.69
N LYS A 60 12.18 -15.97 7.27
CA LYS A 60 11.69 -16.09 5.89
C LYS A 60 10.19 -16.41 5.88
N GLY A 61 9.37 -15.43 6.27
CA GLY A 61 7.91 -15.52 6.29
C GLY A 61 7.34 -15.63 7.70
N PHE A 62 6.17 -16.23 7.82
CA PHE A 62 5.42 -16.33 9.07
C PHE A 62 5.04 -17.78 9.33
N LYS A 63 5.16 -18.21 10.58
CA LYS A 63 4.52 -19.45 11.05
C LYS A 63 3.10 -19.10 11.45
N ILE A 64 2.12 -19.73 10.83
CA ILE A 64 0.71 -19.54 11.16
C ILE A 64 0.14 -20.86 11.69
N LYS A 65 -0.64 -20.75 12.76
CA LYS A 65 -1.50 -21.81 13.28
C LYS A 65 -2.94 -21.41 13.02
N PHE A 66 -3.66 -22.24 12.28
CA PHE A 66 -5.10 -22.08 12.09
C PHE A 66 -5.85 -22.96 13.10
N GLU A 67 -7.04 -22.54 13.51
CA GLU A 67 -7.88 -23.28 14.46
C GLU A 67 -8.33 -24.63 13.91
N GLU A 68 -8.49 -24.73 12.58
CA GLU A 68 -9.00 -25.91 11.88
C GLU A 68 -7.98 -27.05 11.79
N PHE A 69 -6.70 -26.79 12.05
CA PHE A 69 -5.63 -27.76 11.87
C PHE A 69 -4.99 -28.12 13.20
N SER A 70 -4.94 -29.40 13.52
CA SER A 70 -4.34 -29.91 14.77
C SER A 70 -3.07 -30.73 14.52
N LYS A 71 -2.96 -31.35 13.34
CA LYS A 71 -1.86 -32.23 12.92
C LYS A 71 -1.37 -31.90 11.51
N LEU A 72 -0.21 -32.46 11.14
CA LEU A 72 0.44 -32.23 9.85
C LEU A 72 -0.49 -32.52 8.67
N GLU A 73 -1.22 -33.63 8.74
CA GLU A 73 -2.07 -34.14 7.66
C GLU A 73 -3.19 -33.16 7.30
N ASP A 74 -3.67 -32.38 8.27
CA ASP A 74 -4.74 -31.40 8.07
C ASP A 74 -4.31 -30.25 7.14
N THR A 75 -2.99 -30.01 7.04
CA THR A 75 -2.46 -28.90 6.22
C THR A 75 -2.33 -29.25 4.73
N THR A 76 -2.46 -30.53 4.36
CA THR A 76 -2.07 -31.05 3.05
C THR A 76 -2.77 -30.32 1.89
N ASP A 77 -4.06 -30.02 2.05
CA ASP A 77 -4.90 -29.45 1.00
C ASP A 77 -4.62 -27.96 0.73
N ILE A 78 -4.02 -27.27 1.71
CA ILE A 78 -3.73 -25.83 1.63
C ILE A 78 -2.27 -25.54 1.26
N ILE A 79 -1.38 -26.53 1.26
CA ILE A 79 0.02 -26.32 0.86
C ILE A 79 0.08 -25.93 -0.61
N GLY A 80 0.77 -24.84 -0.90
CA GLY A 80 0.90 -24.29 -2.24
C GLY A 80 -0.33 -23.47 -2.69
N ARG A 81 -1.35 -23.30 -1.84
CA ARG A 81 -2.50 -22.45 -2.13
C ARG A 81 -2.23 -20.99 -1.82
N GLU A 82 -2.94 -20.13 -2.53
CA GLU A 82 -2.95 -18.69 -2.32
C GLU A 82 -3.92 -18.35 -1.17
N ALA A 83 -3.51 -17.38 -0.36
CA ALA A 83 -4.35 -16.79 0.67
C ALA A 83 -4.66 -15.34 0.30
N PHE A 84 -5.84 -14.89 0.72
CA PHE A 84 -6.44 -13.63 0.36
C PHE A 84 -6.91 -12.90 1.62
N LEU A 85 -7.05 -11.58 1.47
CA LEU A 85 -7.74 -10.73 2.42
C LEU A 85 -8.89 -9.99 1.75
N ARG A 86 -9.86 -9.55 2.55
CA ARG A 86 -10.84 -8.59 2.05
C ARG A 86 -10.13 -7.28 1.77
N GLU A 87 -10.58 -6.58 0.74
CA GLU A 87 -9.99 -5.30 0.32
C GLU A 87 -9.91 -4.28 1.48
N HIS A 88 -10.92 -4.22 2.35
CA HIS A 88 -10.88 -3.30 3.50
C HIS A 88 -9.82 -3.69 4.55
N ASP A 89 -9.63 -4.98 4.81
CA ASP A 89 -8.63 -5.45 5.78
C ASP A 89 -7.22 -5.22 5.24
N TYR A 90 -7.01 -5.49 3.94
CA TYR A 90 -5.74 -5.22 3.26
C TYR A 90 -5.39 -3.72 3.31
N ASN A 91 -6.34 -2.85 2.99
CA ASN A 91 -6.13 -1.40 3.03
C ASN A 91 -5.86 -0.89 4.45
N ARG A 92 -6.50 -1.48 5.47
CA ARG A 92 -6.21 -1.15 6.87
C ARG A 92 -4.76 -1.50 7.23
N LEU A 93 -4.28 -2.67 6.85
CA LEU A 93 -2.89 -3.08 7.12
C LEU A 93 -1.87 -2.18 6.41
N LEU A 94 -2.15 -1.76 5.17
CA LEU A 94 -1.33 -0.79 4.45
C LEU A 94 -1.20 0.53 5.22
N GLN A 95 -2.32 1.08 5.70
CA GLN A 95 -2.34 2.30 6.52
C GLN A 95 -1.55 2.13 7.82
N GLU A 96 -1.75 1.02 8.54
CA GLU A 96 -1.04 0.73 9.80
C GLU A 96 0.47 0.57 9.61
N SER A 97 0.91 0.01 8.47
CA SER A 97 2.32 -0.11 8.12
C SER A 97 2.97 1.19 7.64
N GLY A 98 2.19 2.27 7.43
CA GLY A 98 2.65 3.49 6.79
C GLY A 98 2.99 3.33 5.29
N VAL A 99 2.62 2.19 4.71
CA VAL A 99 2.72 1.89 3.27
C VAL A 99 1.40 2.33 2.65
N GLU A 100 1.14 3.62 2.65
CA GLU A 100 -0.03 4.16 1.97
C GLU A 100 0.33 4.33 0.50
N GLU A 101 -0.14 3.42 -0.37
CA GLU A 101 -0.14 3.69 -1.81
C GLU A 101 -1.01 4.93 -2.03
N ILE A 102 -0.39 6.09 -2.25
CA ILE A 102 -1.13 7.30 -2.62
C ILE A 102 -1.47 7.12 -4.10
N PRO A 103 -2.73 6.85 -4.49
CA PRO A 103 -3.08 6.44 -5.85
C PRO A 103 -3.25 7.67 -6.75
N ILE A 104 -2.24 8.52 -6.73
CA ILE A 104 -2.21 9.85 -7.36
C ILE A 104 -1.21 9.93 -8.50
N LEU A 105 -0.61 8.81 -8.90
CA LEU A 105 0.26 8.78 -10.06
C LEU A 105 -0.50 9.30 -11.29
N GLU A 106 0.17 10.11 -12.11
CA GLU A 106 -0.39 10.83 -13.26
C GLU A 106 -1.42 11.94 -12.93
N TYR A 107 -1.67 12.25 -11.65
CA TYR A 107 -2.56 13.35 -11.30
C TYR A 107 -1.92 14.69 -11.71
N ALA A 108 -2.73 15.57 -12.27
CA ALA A 108 -2.32 16.92 -12.62
C ALA A 108 -2.23 17.77 -11.35
N ALA A 109 -1.09 18.42 -11.15
CA ALA A 109 -0.81 19.26 -9.99
C ALA A 109 -1.08 20.73 -10.31
N PHE A 110 -1.87 21.40 -9.48
CA PHE A 110 -2.26 22.81 -9.62
C PHE A 110 -1.82 23.61 -8.40
N ILE A 111 -1.52 24.88 -8.59
CA ILE A 111 -1.37 25.84 -7.50
C ILE A 111 -2.75 26.40 -7.15
N GLU A 112 -3.00 26.67 -5.87
CA GLU A 112 -4.20 27.34 -5.39
C GLU A 112 -4.45 28.65 -6.16
N ASN A 113 -5.69 28.85 -6.62
CA ASN A 113 -6.13 29.97 -7.47
C ASN A 113 -5.58 29.98 -8.90
N GLU A 114 -4.84 28.97 -9.34
CA GLU A 114 -4.43 28.81 -10.73
C GLU A 114 -5.30 27.80 -11.50
N ASN A 115 -5.55 28.09 -12.77
CA ASN A 115 -6.40 27.27 -13.64
C ASN A 115 -5.61 26.32 -14.55
N GLN A 116 -4.29 26.43 -14.58
CA GLN A 116 -3.42 25.55 -15.37
C GLN A 116 -2.60 24.66 -14.43
N PRO A 117 -2.41 23.38 -14.76
CA PRO A 117 -1.52 22.54 -13.99
C PRO A 117 -0.07 22.97 -14.24
N PHE A 118 0.75 22.97 -13.20
CA PHE A 118 2.18 23.24 -13.33
C PHE A 118 2.99 21.98 -13.66
N GLY A 119 2.38 20.79 -13.50
CA GLY A 119 3.01 19.51 -13.79
C GLY A 119 2.12 18.33 -13.47
N LYS A 120 2.72 17.14 -13.46
CA LYS A 120 2.05 15.88 -13.09
C LYS A 120 2.85 15.10 -12.07
N VAL A 121 2.14 14.39 -11.20
CA VAL A 121 2.76 13.46 -10.24
C VAL A 121 3.35 12.29 -11.00
N VAL A 122 4.65 12.08 -10.87
CA VAL A 122 5.40 10.99 -11.53
C VAL A 122 5.94 9.96 -10.55
N SER A 123 6.02 10.30 -9.26
CA SER A 123 6.44 9.37 -8.22
C SER A 123 5.96 9.84 -6.85
N VAL A 124 5.85 8.88 -5.93
CA VAL A 124 5.66 9.10 -4.50
C VAL A 124 6.85 8.46 -3.80
N LEU A 125 7.69 9.29 -3.18
CA LEU A 125 8.84 8.87 -2.40
C LEU A 125 8.36 8.63 -0.96
N GLU A 126 8.15 7.37 -0.63
CA GLU A 126 7.73 6.95 0.71
C GLU A 126 8.87 7.09 1.73
N ASN A 127 8.56 7.62 2.91
CA ASN A 127 9.53 7.77 3.99
C ASN A 127 8.82 7.53 5.34
N LYS A 128 9.56 7.03 6.33
CA LYS A 128 9.07 6.70 7.68
C LYS A 128 8.34 7.86 8.38
N TYR A 129 8.73 9.09 8.07
CA TYR A 129 8.18 10.29 8.73
C TYR A 129 7.20 11.06 7.85
N GLN A 130 7.57 11.32 6.60
CA GLN A 130 6.80 12.17 5.71
C GLN A 130 7.08 11.82 4.25
N ASN A 131 6.02 11.47 3.52
CA ASN A 131 6.11 11.17 2.10
C ASN A 131 6.37 12.45 1.29
N VAL A 132 7.03 12.29 0.15
CA VAL A 132 7.34 13.38 -0.78
C VAL A 132 6.83 13.01 -2.16
N ILE A 133 6.07 13.90 -2.78
CA ILE A 133 5.62 13.75 -4.16
C ILE A 133 6.66 14.32 -5.09
N GLU A 134 7.00 13.55 -6.12
CA GLU A 134 7.75 14.04 -7.26
C GLU A 134 6.80 14.47 -8.38
N ILE A 135 6.93 15.73 -8.80
CA ILE A 135 6.13 16.33 -9.86
C ILE A 135 7.05 16.65 -11.04
N ALA A 136 6.75 16.09 -12.21
CA ALA A 136 7.34 16.52 -13.47
C ALA A 136 6.72 17.85 -13.87
N HIS A 137 7.46 18.94 -13.67
CA HIS A 137 7.03 20.29 -14.01
C HIS A 137 7.02 20.48 -15.53
N ASN A 138 6.12 21.32 -16.04
CA ASN A 138 5.98 21.60 -17.47
C ASN A 138 7.24 22.22 -18.12
N SER A 139 8.17 22.75 -17.31
CA SER A 139 9.47 23.25 -17.75
C SER A 139 10.50 22.15 -18.01
N GLY A 140 10.21 20.90 -17.63
CA GLY A 140 11.14 19.77 -17.64
C GLY A 140 11.90 19.56 -16.32
N ALA A 141 11.71 20.41 -15.31
CA ALA A 141 12.29 20.22 -13.98
C ALA A 141 11.51 19.19 -13.15
N GLN A 142 12.18 18.55 -12.19
CA GLN A 142 11.54 17.73 -11.15
C GLN A 142 11.36 18.57 -9.90
N VAL A 143 10.13 18.66 -9.41
CA VAL A 143 9.76 19.40 -8.21
C VAL A 143 9.36 18.40 -7.13
N LEU A 144 9.99 18.49 -5.96
CA LEU A 144 9.63 17.67 -4.81
C LEU A 144 8.71 18.47 -3.88
N VAL A 145 7.49 17.95 -3.68
CA VAL A 145 6.46 18.55 -2.83
C VAL A 145 6.18 17.61 -1.65
N PRO A 146 6.41 18.05 -0.41
CA PRO A 146 6.07 17.25 0.76
C PRO A 146 4.57 16.95 0.84
N TRP A 147 4.20 15.68 1.09
CA TRP A 147 2.81 15.24 1.22
C TRP A 147 2.30 15.47 2.65
N VAL A 148 1.88 16.69 2.94
CA VAL A 148 1.31 17.09 4.23
C VAL A 148 0.09 17.96 4.06
N GLU A 149 -0.84 17.85 5.02
CA GLU A 149 -2.12 18.53 5.03
C GLU A 149 -2.03 20.05 4.76
N PRO A 150 -1.06 20.82 5.29
CA PRO A 150 -0.98 22.25 5.00
C PRO A 150 -0.73 22.59 3.53
N PHE A 151 -0.13 21.68 2.76
CA PHE A 151 0.17 21.89 1.35
C PHE A 151 -0.95 21.40 0.44
N ILE A 152 -1.88 20.58 0.93
CA ILE A 152 -2.93 19.95 0.13
C ILE A 152 -4.23 20.71 0.38
N VAL A 153 -4.69 21.48 -0.61
CA VAL A 153 -5.97 22.19 -0.52
C VAL A 153 -7.13 21.24 -0.83
N SER A 154 -6.99 20.42 -1.88
CA SER A 154 -7.98 19.41 -2.23
C SER A 154 -7.41 18.38 -3.20
N ILE A 155 -8.03 17.19 -3.21
CA ILE A 155 -7.74 16.11 -4.15
C ILE A 155 -9.05 15.74 -4.83
N ASP A 156 -9.08 15.78 -6.16
CA ASP A 156 -10.20 15.34 -6.97
C ASP A 156 -9.80 14.07 -7.72
N HIS A 157 -10.20 12.93 -7.15
CA HIS A 157 -9.91 11.62 -7.72
C HIS A 157 -10.67 11.36 -9.03
N SER A 158 -11.84 11.98 -9.23
CA SER A 158 -12.64 11.77 -10.45
C SER A 158 -11.96 12.41 -11.65
N ASN A 159 -11.38 13.60 -11.45
CA ASN A 159 -10.68 14.35 -12.49
C ASN A 159 -9.15 14.16 -12.46
N LYS A 160 -8.62 13.29 -11.57
CA LYS A 160 -7.19 13.07 -11.35
C LYS A 160 -6.40 14.36 -11.16
N LYS A 161 -6.85 15.19 -10.21
CA LYS A 161 -6.31 16.52 -9.94
C LYS A 161 -5.95 16.68 -8.47
N ILE A 162 -4.84 17.37 -8.20
CA ILE A 162 -4.48 17.83 -6.85
C ILE A 162 -4.27 19.33 -6.88
N ILE A 163 -4.85 20.04 -5.91
CA ILE A 163 -4.63 21.46 -5.70
C ILE A 163 -3.72 21.64 -4.49
N PHE A 164 -2.58 22.27 -4.71
CA PHE A 164 -1.59 22.55 -3.68
C PHE A 164 -1.58 24.02 -3.27
N ARG A 165 -1.38 24.28 -1.98
CA ARG A 165 -0.96 25.57 -1.45
C ARG A 165 0.51 25.47 -1.09
N LEU A 166 1.37 25.80 -2.05
CA LEU A 166 2.81 25.75 -1.86
C LEU A 166 3.31 27.06 -1.22
N PRO A 167 4.34 27.00 -0.36
CA PRO A 167 5.01 28.20 0.14
C PRO A 167 5.57 29.04 -1.00
N GLU A 168 5.58 30.36 -0.81
CA GLU A 168 6.24 31.28 -1.73
C GLU A 168 7.72 30.89 -1.90
N GLY A 169 8.19 30.86 -3.15
CA GLY A 169 9.57 30.53 -3.48
C GLY A 169 9.90 29.03 -3.52
N LEU A 170 8.99 28.11 -3.15
CA LEU A 170 9.27 26.67 -3.27
C LEU A 170 9.59 26.29 -4.72
N LEU A 171 8.78 26.73 -5.67
CA LEU A 171 9.02 26.45 -7.09
C LEU A 171 10.27 27.16 -7.61
N ASP A 172 10.55 28.38 -7.14
CA ASP A 172 11.75 29.13 -7.54
C ASP A 172 13.04 28.38 -7.19
N MET A 173 13.05 27.60 -6.09
CA MET A 173 14.19 26.77 -5.71
C MET A 173 14.49 25.67 -6.73
N TYR A 174 13.47 25.14 -7.40
CA TYR A 174 13.62 24.07 -8.41
C TYR A 174 13.79 24.63 -9.82
N LEU A 175 13.13 25.74 -10.13
CA LEU A 175 13.12 26.34 -11.46
C LEU A 175 14.28 27.31 -11.70
N GLY A 176 14.93 27.76 -10.62
CA GLY A 176 15.93 28.80 -10.64
C GLY A 176 15.29 30.16 -10.94
N LYS A 177 15.56 31.18 -10.12
CA LYS A 177 15.20 32.55 -10.49
C LYS A 177 15.89 32.90 -11.80
N LYS A 178 15.13 33.04 -12.89
CA LYS A 178 15.53 33.94 -13.98
C LYS A 178 15.52 35.34 -13.36
N ILE A 179 16.69 35.81 -12.94
CA ILE A 179 16.91 37.24 -12.71
C ILE A 179 16.75 37.89 -14.09
N ILE A 180 15.53 38.30 -14.41
CA ILE A 180 15.30 39.24 -15.50
C ILE A 180 15.69 40.58 -14.91
N GLY A 181 16.94 40.97 -15.15
CA GLY A 181 17.44 42.27 -14.76
C GLY A 181 16.72 43.37 -15.52
N SER A 182 16.28 44.39 -14.79
CA SER A 182 16.25 45.80 -15.19
C SER A 182 15.89 46.64 -13.98
#